data_AF-A0AAI9F1V0-F1
#
_entry.id   AF-A0AAI9F1V0-F1
#
_cell.length_a   1.000
_cell.length_b   1.000
_cell.length_c   1.000
_cell.angle_alpha   90.00
_cell.angle_beta   90.00
_cell.angle_gamma   90.00
#
_symmetry.space_group_name_H-M   'P 1'
#
loop_
_entity.id
_entity.type
_entity.pdbx_description
1 polymer ?
#
loop_
_entity_poly.entity_id
_entity_poly.type
_entity_poly.pdbx_seq_one_letter_code
_entity_poly.pdbx_strand_id
1 'polypeptide(L)'
;MEIKYFDESGNVLEDLFDGVAEKWVEEFLKKRDDRDCSDYEVKFDRRKRKEIKKEKKKLSYSQIRKFYDEVLNFNNQLENGTEFIKILPYFKMLKAKANVAFERDVINCNFKEFIDKNVDYVTSSKDIEEKERRFKVFVTFFEAVVAYSKGKITD
;
A
#
# COMPACT_ATOMS: atom_id res chain seq x y z
N MET A 1 -4.42 10.23 -4.75
CA MET A 1 -4.71 9.56 -6.03
C MET A 1 -5.89 8.61 -5.88
N GLU A 2 -6.71 8.47 -6.92
CA GLU A 2 -7.68 7.39 -7.05
C GLU A 2 -6.95 6.09 -7.44
N ILE A 3 -7.43 4.93 -6.97
CA ILE A 3 -6.91 3.62 -7.36
C ILE A 3 -7.94 2.95 -8.28
N LYS A 4 -7.49 2.60 -9.48
CA LYS A 4 -8.23 1.81 -10.46
C LYS A 4 -7.23 0.92 -11.20
N TYR A 5 -7.57 -0.34 -11.42
CA TYR A 5 -6.68 -1.28 -12.13
C TYR A 5 -7.14 -1.61 -13.54
N PHE A 6 -8.44 -1.48 -13.81
CA PHE A 6 -9.05 -1.90 -15.07
C PHE A 6 -9.71 -0.74 -15.80
N ASP A 7 -9.70 -0.79 -17.13
CA ASP A 7 -10.50 0.07 -17.99
C ASP A 7 -11.99 -0.35 -17.97
N GLU A 8 -12.82 0.34 -18.74
CA GLU A 8 -14.26 0.03 -18.85
C GLU A 8 -14.54 -1.30 -19.55
N SER A 9 -13.60 -1.80 -20.34
CA SER A 9 -13.67 -3.11 -21.01
C SER A 9 -13.17 -4.25 -20.13
N GLY A 10 -12.65 -3.94 -18.93
CA GLY A 10 -12.07 -4.90 -18.00
C GLY A 10 -10.62 -5.25 -18.29
N ASN A 11 -9.91 -4.59 -19.21
CA ASN A 11 -8.48 -4.81 -19.40
C ASN A 11 -7.68 -4.08 -18.32
N VAL A 12 -6.51 -4.60 -17.98
CA VAL A 12 -5.59 -3.88 -17.07
C VAL A 12 -5.16 -2.57 -17.73
N LEU A 13 -5.17 -1.49 -16.96
CA LEU A 13 -4.72 -0.17 -17.44
C LEU A 13 -3.25 -0.24 -17.85
N GLU A 14 -2.96 0.22 -19.07
CA GLU A 14 -1.61 0.18 -19.66
C GLU A 14 -0.61 0.96 -18.81
N ASP A 15 -1.02 2.12 -18.28
CA ASP A 15 -0.16 3.04 -17.53
C ASP A 15 0.00 2.68 -16.04
N LEU A 16 -0.62 1.58 -15.59
CA LEU A 16 -0.64 1.19 -14.18
C LEU A 16 0.76 0.87 -13.65
N PHE A 17 1.56 0.17 -14.47
CA PHE A 17 2.86 -0.37 -14.08
C PHE A 17 4.03 0.57 -14.38
N ASP A 18 3.80 1.72 -15.01
CA ASP A 18 4.81 2.72 -15.30
C ASP A 18 4.46 4.08 -14.66
N GLY A 19 3.71 4.95 -15.34
CA GLY A 19 3.42 6.30 -14.92
C GLY A 19 2.63 6.37 -13.62
N VAL A 20 1.69 5.46 -13.38
CA VAL A 20 0.95 5.42 -12.11
C VAL A 20 1.87 4.96 -10.97
N ALA A 21 2.67 3.91 -11.18
CA ALA A 21 3.62 3.43 -10.18
C ALA A 21 4.67 4.51 -9.83
N GLU A 22 5.20 5.19 -10.85
CA GLU A 22 6.15 6.28 -10.69
C GLU A 22 5.56 7.46 -9.90
N LYS A 23 4.33 7.87 -10.22
CA LYS A 23 3.63 8.94 -9.49
C LYS A 23 3.42 8.61 -8.02
N TRP A 24 3.15 7.35 -7.67
CA TRP A 24 3.06 6.94 -6.27
C TRP A 24 4.39 7.07 -5.54
N VAL A 25 5.49 6.66 -6.17
CA VAL A 25 6.84 6.86 -5.60
C VAL A 25 7.12 8.36 -5.40
N GLU A 26 6.70 9.22 -6.32
CA GLU A 26 6.82 10.67 -6.14
C GLU A 26 6.00 11.19 -4.96
N GLU A 27 4.76 10.73 -4.78
CA GLU A 27 3.98 11.06 -3.59
C GLU A 27 4.70 10.63 -2.31
N PHE A 28 5.33 9.45 -2.28
CA PHE A 28 6.07 8.99 -1.09
C PHE A 28 7.22 9.92 -0.73
N LEU A 29 7.80 10.60 -1.71
CA LEU A 29 8.92 11.53 -1.53
C LEU A 29 8.48 12.96 -1.17
N LYS A 30 7.19 13.31 -1.37
CA LYS A 30 6.68 14.64 -1.04
C LYS A 30 6.74 14.88 0.48
N LYS A 31 7.29 16.04 0.86
CA LYS A 31 7.24 16.54 2.24
C LYS A 31 5.80 16.95 2.57
N ARG A 32 4.96 16.03 3.07
CA ARG A 32 3.68 16.41 3.68
C ARG A 32 3.81 16.67 5.17
N ASP A 33 2.86 17.43 5.70
CA ASP A 33 2.66 17.53 7.14
C ASP A 33 1.80 16.35 7.61
N ASP A 34 2.30 15.54 8.54
CA ASP A 34 1.58 14.36 9.06
C ASP A 34 0.27 14.72 9.79
N ARG A 35 0.01 16.04 9.93
CA ARG A 35 -1.27 16.63 10.35
C ARG A 35 -2.38 16.48 9.32
N ASP A 36 -2.08 16.28 8.04
CA ASP A 36 -3.08 16.17 6.95
C ASP A 36 -3.73 14.79 6.80
N CYS A 37 -3.33 13.79 7.60
CA CYS A 37 -4.07 12.52 7.70
C CYS A 37 -5.25 12.59 8.69
N SER A 38 -5.66 13.79 9.12
CA SER A 38 -6.72 14.02 10.11
C SER A 38 -8.08 13.45 9.72
N ASP A 39 -8.29 13.13 8.45
CA ASP A 39 -9.63 12.81 7.92
C ASP A 39 -9.93 11.30 7.89
N TYR A 40 -8.96 10.43 8.18
CA TYR A 40 -9.22 9.01 8.41
C TYR A 40 -9.48 8.78 9.90
N GLU A 41 -10.73 9.00 10.32
CA GLU A 41 -11.24 8.69 11.67
C GLU A 41 -11.10 7.19 11.99
N VAL A 42 -9.94 6.78 12.48
CA VAL A 42 -9.82 5.51 13.20
C VAL A 42 -9.74 5.86 14.69
N LYS A 43 -10.84 5.57 15.39
CA LYS A 43 -11.04 5.70 16.85
C LYS A 43 -10.16 4.72 17.64
N PHE A 44 -8.84 4.75 17.44
CA PHE A 44 -7.88 4.07 18.31
C PHE A 44 -7.18 5.09 19.22
N ASP A 45 -7.03 4.71 20.48
CA ASP A 45 -6.85 5.53 21.67
C ASP A 45 -5.87 6.72 21.52
N ARG A 46 -6.40 7.94 21.70
CA ARG A 46 -5.65 9.20 21.71
C ARG A 46 -4.80 9.33 22.99
N ARG A 47 -3.75 8.53 23.16
CA ARG A 47 -2.77 8.76 24.23
C ARG A 47 -1.48 9.37 23.68
N LYS A 48 -1.45 10.71 23.76
CA LYS A 48 -0.27 11.59 23.70
C LYS A 48 0.69 11.34 22.54
N ARG A 49 0.42 12.00 21.40
CA ARG A 49 1.49 12.48 20.52
C ARG A 49 2.35 13.44 21.35
N LYS A 50 3.43 12.96 21.95
CA LYS A 50 4.46 13.83 22.54
C LYS A 50 5.01 14.68 21.38
N GLU A 51 4.86 15.99 21.50
CA GLU A 51 5.51 16.96 20.63
C GLU A 51 7.02 16.74 20.66
N ILE A 52 7.54 16.02 19.68
CA ILE A 52 8.93 16.12 19.31
C ILE A 52 8.90 16.47 17.83
N LYS A 53 9.34 17.69 17.50
CA LYS A 53 9.73 18.08 16.13
C LYS A 53 10.88 17.18 15.69
N LYS A 54 10.61 15.92 15.37
CA LYS A 54 11.56 15.07 14.66
C LYS A 54 11.48 15.44 13.19
N GLU A 55 12.64 15.68 12.58
CA GLU A 55 12.73 15.77 11.14
C GLU A 55 12.06 14.52 10.54
N LYS A 56 11.09 14.76 9.64
CA LYS A 56 10.24 13.72 9.09
C LYS A 56 11.10 12.71 8.36
N LYS A 57 11.01 11.45 8.79
CA LYS A 57 11.82 10.37 8.22
C LYS A 57 11.38 10.15 6.78
N LYS A 58 12.32 10.33 5.85
CA LYS A 58 12.14 9.94 4.45
C LYS A 58 11.86 8.43 4.41
N LEU A 59 10.82 8.03 3.69
CA LEU A 59 10.51 6.63 3.48
C LEU A 59 11.70 5.97 2.76
N SER A 60 12.25 4.89 3.32
CA SER A 60 13.38 4.16 2.74
C SER A 60 12.90 3.05 1.81
N TYR A 61 13.75 2.67 0.86
CA TYR A 61 13.51 1.51 -0.02
C TYR A 61 13.20 0.24 0.80
N SER A 62 14.00 -0.01 1.84
CA SER A 62 13.82 -1.16 2.73
C SER A 62 12.48 -1.18 3.47
N GLN A 63 11.87 -0.02 3.74
CA GLN A 63 10.55 0.05 4.37
C GLN A 63 9.44 -0.32 3.40
N ILE A 64 9.51 0.18 2.15
CA ILE A 64 8.58 -0.19 1.08
C ILE A 64 8.68 -1.69 0.80
N ARG A 65 9.92 -2.18 0.65
CA ARG A 65 10.20 -3.58 0.32
C ARG A 65 9.64 -4.55 1.37
N LYS A 66 9.74 -4.22 2.66
CA LYS A 66 9.18 -5.07 3.73
C LYS A 66 7.67 -5.30 3.61
N PHE A 67 6.90 -4.28 3.23
CA PHE A 67 5.47 -4.43 2.99
C PHE A 67 5.20 -5.25 1.72
N TYR A 68 5.98 -5.04 0.67
CA TYR A 68 5.88 -5.83 -0.54
C TYR A 68 6.23 -7.31 -0.32
N ASP A 69 7.26 -7.63 0.46
CA ASP A 69 7.64 -9.03 0.75
C ASP A 69 6.50 -9.79 1.45
N GLU A 70 5.68 -9.10 2.26
CA GLU A 70 4.48 -9.70 2.86
C GLU A 70 3.39 -10.00 1.82
N VAL A 71 3.15 -9.06 0.89
CA VAL A 71 2.20 -9.24 -0.23
C VAL A 71 2.69 -10.35 -1.17
N LEU A 72 3.99 -10.41 -1.45
CA LEU A 72 4.62 -11.45 -2.25
C LEU A 72 4.48 -12.82 -1.57
N ASN A 73 4.65 -12.89 -0.24
CA ASN A 73 4.42 -14.13 0.50
C ASN A 73 2.96 -14.61 0.41
N PHE A 74 1.98 -13.71 0.35
CA PHE A 74 0.59 -14.08 0.08
C PHE A 74 0.40 -14.60 -1.35
N ASN A 75 1.04 -13.95 -2.34
CA ASN A 75 1.01 -14.43 -3.72
C ASN A 75 1.63 -15.83 -3.85
N ASN A 76 2.76 -16.07 -3.20
CA ASN A 76 3.40 -17.39 -3.19
C ASN A 76 2.48 -18.46 -2.57
N GLN A 77 1.74 -18.14 -1.51
CA GLN A 77 0.76 -19.08 -0.94
C GLN A 77 -0.36 -19.41 -1.93
N LEU A 78 -0.86 -18.39 -2.65
CA LEU A 78 -1.89 -18.55 -3.68
C LEU A 78 -1.38 -19.44 -4.83
N GLU A 79 -0.18 -19.18 -5.34
CA GLU A 79 0.47 -19.97 -6.40
C GLU A 79 0.74 -21.42 -5.97
N ASN A 80 1.00 -21.64 -4.68
CA ASN A 80 1.14 -22.97 -4.09
C ASN A 80 -0.20 -23.66 -3.77
N GLY A 81 -1.33 -23.12 -4.26
CA GLY A 81 -2.65 -23.74 -4.17
C GLY A 81 -3.48 -23.36 -2.95
N THR A 82 -3.06 -22.36 -2.17
CA THR A 82 -3.91 -21.81 -1.10
C THR A 82 -5.04 -20.98 -1.69
N GLU A 83 -6.28 -21.31 -1.38
CA GLU A 83 -7.44 -20.54 -1.82
C GLU A 83 -7.38 -19.08 -1.33
N PHE A 84 -7.68 -18.12 -2.21
CA PHE A 84 -7.59 -16.70 -1.89
C PHE A 84 -8.47 -16.29 -0.70
N ILE A 85 -9.58 -16.96 -0.45
CA ILE A 85 -10.44 -16.72 0.72
C ILE A 85 -9.70 -16.89 2.05
N LYS A 86 -8.70 -17.80 2.11
CA LYS A 86 -7.86 -18.02 3.29
C LYS A 86 -6.79 -16.94 3.45
N ILE A 87 -6.35 -16.34 2.35
CA ILE A 87 -5.36 -15.24 2.31
C ILE A 87 -6.02 -13.89 2.65
N LEU A 88 -7.29 -13.70 2.25
CA LEU A 88 -8.01 -12.43 2.33
C LEU A 88 -7.98 -11.76 3.73
N PRO A 89 -8.15 -12.46 4.86
CA PRO A 89 -8.06 -11.84 6.19
C PRO A 89 -6.68 -11.24 6.46
N TYR A 90 -5.61 -11.95 6.06
CA TYR A 90 -4.23 -11.49 6.24
C TYR A 90 -3.91 -10.32 5.32
N PHE A 91 -4.40 -10.37 4.08
CA PHE A 91 -4.30 -9.25 3.16
C PHE A 91 -5.01 -7.99 3.71
N LYS A 92 -6.23 -8.12 4.25
CA LYS A 92 -6.93 -7.01 4.92
C LYS A 92 -6.19 -6.46 6.13
N MET A 93 -5.46 -7.31 6.85
CA MET A 93 -4.66 -6.92 8.01
C MET A 93 -3.48 -5.99 7.67
N LEU A 94 -3.08 -5.89 6.39
CA LEU A 94 -2.06 -4.93 5.94
C LEU A 94 -2.40 -3.49 6.34
N LYS A 95 -3.68 -3.10 6.34
CA LYS A 95 -4.11 -1.76 6.80
C LYS A 95 -3.76 -1.51 8.26
N ALA A 96 -4.03 -2.48 9.12
CA ALA A 96 -3.70 -2.38 10.55
C ALA A 96 -2.19 -2.31 10.76
N LYS A 97 -1.42 -3.11 10.01
CA LYS A 97 0.06 -3.07 10.03
C LYS A 97 0.61 -1.73 9.56
N ALA A 98 0.05 -1.17 8.48
CA ALA A 98 0.39 0.17 7.99
C ALA A 98 0.08 1.24 9.03
N ASN A 99 -1.08 1.18 9.70
CA ASN A 99 -1.42 2.11 10.77
C ASN A 99 -0.42 2.06 11.93
N VAL A 100 -0.08 0.86 12.42
CA VAL A 100 0.90 0.69 13.51
C VAL A 100 2.29 1.18 13.08
N ALA A 101 2.70 0.92 11.83
CA ALA A 101 3.97 1.42 11.31
C ALA A 101 3.99 2.95 11.21
N PHE A 102 2.88 3.56 10.81
CA PHE A 102 2.72 5.01 10.75
C PHE A 102 2.75 5.64 12.15
N GLU A 103 2.02 5.09 13.12
CA GLU A 103 2.02 5.55 14.52
C GLU A 103 3.40 5.46 15.19
N ARG A 104 4.26 4.57 14.70
CA ARG A 104 5.64 4.38 15.17
C ARG A 104 6.66 5.19 14.36
N ASP A 105 6.22 6.13 13.53
CA ASP A 105 7.06 6.93 12.63
C ASP A 105 7.97 6.07 11.70
N VAL A 106 7.54 4.85 11.38
CA VAL A 106 8.27 3.94 10.48
C VAL A 106 7.97 4.29 9.03
N ILE A 107 6.72 4.58 8.70
CA ILE A 107 6.30 4.99 7.35
C ILE A 107 5.64 6.35 7.39
N ASN A 108 5.56 7.03 6.25
CA ASN A 108 4.85 8.30 6.14
C ASN A 108 3.36 8.11 5.79
N CYS A 109 2.62 9.21 5.87
CA CYS A 109 1.20 9.25 5.54
C CYS A 109 0.88 8.78 4.12
N ASN A 110 1.66 9.21 3.13
CA ASN A 110 1.42 8.88 1.72
C ASN A 110 1.56 7.38 1.44
N PHE A 111 2.51 6.71 2.10
CA PHE A 111 2.66 5.26 1.98
C PHE A 111 1.55 4.50 2.73
N LYS A 112 1.11 4.99 3.89
CA LYS A 112 -0.06 4.43 4.57
C LYS A 112 -1.30 4.52 3.67
N GLU A 113 -1.54 5.69 3.08
CA GLU A 113 -2.66 5.94 2.17
C GLU A 113 -2.61 5.02 0.94
N PHE A 114 -1.41 4.79 0.38
CA PHE A 114 -1.21 3.81 -0.69
C PHE A 114 -1.67 2.42 -0.28
N ILE A 115 -1.23 1.91 0.88
CA ILE A 115 -1.67 0.58 1.35
C ILE A 115 -3.19 0.54 1.57
N ASP A 116 -3.74 1.54 2.26
CA ASP A 116 -5.17 1.59 2.57
C ASP A 116 -6.02 1.57 1.30
N LYS A 117 -5.70 2.42 0.32
CA LYS A 117 -6.48 2.54 -0.92
C LYS A 117 -6.41 1.29 -1.78
N ASN A 118 -5.23 0.67 -1.90
CA ASN A 118 -5.10 -0.55 -2.70
C ASN A 118 -5.80 -1.74 -2.03
N VAL A 119 -5.71 -1.87 -0.70
CA VAL A 119 -6.45 -2.92 0.04
C VAL A 119 -7.96 -2.70 -0.08
N ASP A 120 -8.44 -1.47 0.06
CA ASP A 120 -9.87 -1.16 -0.10
C ASP A 120 -10.35 -1.46 -1.53
N TYR A 121 -9.59 -1.07 -2.55
CA TYR A 121 -9.93 -1.35 -3.94
C TYR A 121 -10.00 -2.85 -4.25
N VAL A 122 -8.97 -3.62 -3.85
CA VAL A 122 -8.92 -5.08 -4.02
C VAL A 122 -10.09 -5.76 -3.34
N THR A 123 -10.46 -5.30 -2.14
CA THR A 123 -11.49 -5.97 -1.31
C THR A 123 -12.92 -5.45 -1.51
N SER A 124 -13.12 -4.43 -2.34
CA SER A 124 -14.42 -3.79 -2.58
C SER A 124 -15.42 -4.67 -3.35
N SER A 125 -14.97 -5.62 -4.17
CA SER A 125 -15.86 -6.56 -4.85
C SER A 125 -16.50 -7.53 -3.86
N LYS A 126 -17.75 -7.94 -4.08
CA LYS A 126 -18.39 -9.03 -3.32
C LYS A 126 -17.91 -10.40 -3.78
N ASP A 127 -17.64 -10.54 -5.08
CA ASP A 127 -17.15 -11.76 -5.70
C ASP A 127 -15.69 -12.05 -5.27
N ILE A 128 -15.39 -13.31 -4.96
CA ILE A 128 -14.06 -13.74 -4.51
C ILE A 128 -13.07 -13.83 -5.68
N GLU A 129 -13.54 -14.24 -6.86
CA GLU A 129 -12.69 -14.38 -8.05
C GLU A 129 -12.21 -13.00 -8.52
N GLU A 130 -13.11 -12.02 -8.57
CA GLU A 130 -12.74 -10.63 -8.87
C GLU A 130 -11.80 -10.03 -7.81
N LYS A 131 -11.94 -10.36 -6.51
CA LYS A 131 -10.96 -9.91 -5.50
C LYS A 131 -9.59 -10.55 -5.74
N GLU A 132 -9.54 -11.85 -6.04
CA GLU A 132 -8.29 -12.54 -6.34
C GLU A 132 -7.61 -11.94 -7.57
N ARG A 133 -8.40 -11.67 -8.63
CA ARG A 133 -7.92 -11.03 -9.84
C ARG A 133 -7.32 -9.65 -9.56
N ARG A 134 -8.00 -8.81 -8.77
CA ARG A 134 -7.47 -7.51 -8.32
C ARG A 134 -6.22 -7.67 -7.47
N PHE A 135 -6.17 -8.68 -6.60
CA PHE A 135 -5.00 -8.95 -5.78
C PHE A 135 -3.78 -9.27 -6.65
N LYS A 136 -3.92 -10.13 -7.66
CA LYS A 136 -2.82 -10.43 -8.60
C LYS A 136 -2.30 -9.18 -9.31
N VAL A 137 -3.20 -8.31 -9.77
CA VAL A 137 -2.80 -7.02 -10.37
C VAL A 137 -2.09 -6.12 -9.35
N PHE A 138 -2.57 -6.08 -8.10
CA PHE A 138 -1.92 -5.33 -7.04
C PHE A 138 -0.51 -5.83 -6.73
N VAL A 139 -0.27 -7.14 -6.75
CA VAL A 139 1.08 -7.72 -6.54
C VAL A 139 2.05 -7.16 -7.59
N THR A 140 1.71 -7.26 -8.88
CA THR A 140 2.54 -6.74 -9.98
C THR A 140 2.70 -5.22 -9.90
N PHE A 141 1.63 -4.49 -9.56
CA PHE A 141 1.68 -3.04 -9.41
C PHE A 141 2.58 -2.61 -8.25
N PHE A 142 2.50 -3.29 -7.11
CA PHE A 142 3.35 -2.97 -5.97
C PHE A 142 4.82 -3.34 -6.25
N GLU A 143 5.09 -4.39 -7.04
CA GLU A 143 6.44 -4.68 -7.53
C GLU A 143 7.00 -3.54 -8.37
N ALA A 144 6.21 -2.99 -9.31
CA ALA A 144 6.62 -1.83 -10.09
C ALA A 144 6.94 -0.62 -9.20
N VAL A 145 6.08 -0.34 -8.21
CA VAL A 145 6.34 0.71 -7.20
C VAL A 145 7.65 0.47 -6.46
N VAL A 146 7.95 -0.77 -6.05
CA VAL A 146 9.22 -1.12 -5.42
C VAL A 146 10.40 -0.86 -6.37
N ALA A 147 10.28 -1.25 -7.65
CA ALA A 147 11.32 -1.04 -8.65
C ALA A 147 11.64 0.44 -8.86
N TYR A 148 10.61 1.28 -9.07
CA TYR A 148 10.78 2.74 -9.19
C TYR A 148 11.32 3.37 -7.90
N SER A 149 10.92 2.85 -6.74
CA SER A 149 11.40 3.36 -5.45
C SER A 149 12.90 3.14 -5.25
N LYS A 150 13.46 2.04 -5.76
CA LYS A 150 14.90 1.76 -5.72
C LYS A 150 15.72 2.81 -6.50
N GLY A 151 15.19 3.29 -7.63
CA GLY A 151 15.84 4.32 -8.45
C GLY A 151 15.76 5.72 -7.86
N LYS A 152 14.72 6.02 -7.05
CA LYS A 152 14.46 7.37 -6.51
C LYS A 152 14.81 7.54 -5.02
N ILE A 153 14.96 6.45 -4.25
CA ILE A 153 15.28 6.47 -2.83
C ILE A 153 16.70 5.91 -2.64
N THR A 154 17.66 6.79 -2.34
CA THR A 154 18.99 6.39 -1.84
C THR A 154 18.87 5.86 -0.41
N ASP A 155 19.50 4.72 -0.13
CA ASP A 155 19.53 4.03 1.17
C ASP A 155 20.04 4.91 2.33
#